data_AF-A0A1X2IDY1-F1
#
_entry.id   AF-A0A1X2IDY1-F1
#
_cell.length_a   1.000
_cell.length_b   1.000
_cell.length_c   1.000
_cell.angle_alpha   90.00
_cell.angle_beta   90.00
_cell.angle_gamma   90.00
#
_symmetry.space_group_name_H-M   'P 1'
#
loop_
_entity.id
_entity.type
_entity.pdbx_description
1 polymer ?
#
loop_
_entity_poly.entity_id
_entity_poly.type
_entity_poly.pdbx_seq_one_letter_code
_entity_poly.pdbx_strand_id
1 'polypeptide(L)'
;MYKQRQKLDKLRQTMSTNVLKSAENVKGISPADFLSLSKFAKIAKHYEYDFGLDQIDRAHLASYCRFMGLNGYGTRSMLRKRLDKHFDYLNKDDKLISQEGVDSLSLPELQRATEERGMRSVDMDQNHLQQGLKYWIANQSIEPPIARGLLVFSRMFLLNANYK
;
A
#
# COMPACT_ATOMS: atom_id res chain seq x y z
N MET A 1 -13.71 16.64 -5.45
CA MET A 1 -12.88 15.41 -5.57
C MET A 1 -11.38 15.71 -5.49
N TYR A 2 -10.80 16.57 -6.35
CA TYR A 2 -9.34 16.85 -6.34
C TYR A 2 -8.77 17.35 -4.99
N LYS A 3 -9.42 18.33 -4.33
CA LYS A 3 -9.00 18.83 -3.00
C LYS A 3 -8.91 17.73 -1.92
N GLN A 4 -9.78 16.72 -1.99
CA GLN A 4 -9.78 15.61 -1.04
C GLN A 4 -8.58 14.69 -1.27
N ARG A 5 -8.25 14.41 -2.53
CA ARG A 5 -7.04 13.64 -2.91
C ARG A 5 -5.78 14.34 -2.44
N GLN A 6 -5.66 15.66 -2.68
CA GLN A 6 -4.53 16.46 -2.18
C GLN A 6 -4.38 16.40 -0.65
N LYS A 7 -5.50 16.44 0.09
CA LYS A 7 -5.48 16.32 1.55
C LYS A 7 -4.97 14.94 1.99
N LEU A 8 -5.42 13.87 1.33
CA LEU A 8 -4.97 12.51 1.61
C LEU A 8 -3.50 12.32 1.23
N ASP A 9 -3.07 12.84 0.09
CA ASP A 9 -1.68 12.81 -0.34
C ASP A 9 -0.76 13.51 0.67
N LYS A 10 -1.11 14.73 1.11
CA LYS A 10 -0.35 15.45 2.15
C LYS A 10 -0.21 14.65 3.45
N LEU A 11 -1.29 13.96 3.86
CA LEU A 11 -1.26 13.06 5.01
C LEU A 11 -0.28 11.91 4.78
N ARG A 12 -0.35 11.24 3.62
CA ARG A 12 0.55 10.14 3.25
C ARG A 12 2.01 10.60 3.20
N GLN A 13 2.29 11.79 2.66
CA GLN A 13 3.63 12.38 2.62
C GLN A 13 4.21 12.56 4.03
N THR A 14 3.39 13.08 4.96
CA THR A 14 3.80 13.26 6.36
C THR A 14 4.10 11.89 7.01
N MET A 15 3.23 10.91 6.81
CA MET A 15 3.42 9.57 7.36
C MET A 15 4.65 8.86 6.77
N SER A 16 4.81 8.89 5.44
CA SER A 16 5.95 8.31 4.72
C SER A 16 7.27 8.92 5.18
N THR A 17 7.34 10.25 5.31
CA THR A 17 8.53 10.95 5.82
C THR A 17 8.91 10.47 7.21
N ASN A 18 7.95 10.30 8.12
CA ASN A 18 8.21 9.84 9.48
C ASN A 18 8.70 8.38 9.51
N VAL A 19 8.11 7.53 8.67
CA VAL A 19 8.52 6.13 8.52
C VAL A 19 9.93 6.02 7.96
N LEU A 20 10.27 6.78 6.92
CA LEU A 20 11.61 6.79 6.33
C LEU A 20 12.68 7.26 7.34
N LYS A 21 12.43 8.36 8.06
CA LYS A 21 13.33 8.83 9.14
C LYS A 21 13.54 7.78 10.25
N SER A 22 12.49 7.02 10.56
CA SER A 22 12.59 5.94 11.56
C SER A 22 13.41 4.77 11.03
N ALA A 23 13.28 4.47 9.73
CA ALA A 23 13.97 3.36 9.07
C ALA A 23 15.45 3.62 8.77
N GLU A 24 15.89 4.87 8.61
CA GLU A 24 17.31 5.23 8.46
C GLU A 24 18.18 4.67 9.60
N ASN A 25 17.59 4.50 10.79
CA ASN A 25 18.26 3.98 11.98
C ASN A 25 18.15 2.46 12.14
N VAL A 26 17.37 1.78 11.28
CA VAL A 26 17.13 0.33 11.34
C VAL A 26 17.99 -0.38 10.29
N LYS A 27 18.98 -1.16 10.74
CA LYS A 27 19.80 -1.98 9.84
C LYS A 27 18.96 -3.10 9.22
N GLY A 28 18.91 -3.18 7.90
CA GLY A 28 18.45 -4.39 7.18
C GLY A 28 17.22 -4.24 6.27
N ILE A 29 16.54 -3.08 6.25
CA ILE A 29 15.39 -2.85 5.35
C ILE A 29 15.62 -1.54 4.58
N SER A 30 15.91 -1.65 3.28
CA SER A 30 15.95 -0.48 2.38
C SER A 30 14.61 -0.32 1.65
N PRO A 31 14.16 0.92 1.36
CA PRO A 31 13.03 1.16 0.45
C PRO A 31 13.18 0.41 -0.88
N ALA A 32 14.42 0.29 -1.40
CA ALA A 32 14.70 -0.37 -2.66
C ALA A 32 14.42 -1.89 -2.62
N ASP A 33 14.46 -2.51 -1.44
CA ASP A 33 14.19 -3.94 -1.31
C ASP A 33 12.70 -4.26 -1.52
N PHE A 34 11.82 -3.30 -1.21
CA PHE A 34 10.38 -3.40 -1.48
C PHE A 34 9.99 -3.20 -2.94
N LEU A 35 10.92 -2.81 -3.84
CA LEU A 35 10.67 -2.68 -5.29
C LEU A 35 11.00 -3.96 -6.06
N SER A 36 11.81 -4.86 -5.50
CA SER A 36 12.20 -6.11 -6.14
C SER A 36 11.34 -7.24 -5.60
N LEU A 37 10.48 -7.85 -6.42
CA LEU A 37 9.60 -8.95 -6.01
C LEU A 37 10.35 -10.06 -5.24
N SER A 38 11.54 -10.44 -5.72
CA SER A 38 12.37 -11.48 -5.08
C SER A 38 12.90 -11.09 -3.69
N LYS A 39 13.19 -9.81 -3.47
CA LYS A 39 13.65 -9.30 -2.17
C LYS A 39 12.47 -9.07 -1.25
N PHE A 40 11.38 -8.54 -1.79
CA PHE A 40 10.14 -8.37 -1.05
C PHE A 40 9.59 -9.72 -0.57
N ALA A 41 9.66 -10.78 -1.38
CA ALA A 41 9.31 -12.14 -0.96
C ALA A 41 10.13 -12.63 0.24
N LYS A 42 11.44 -12.32 0.29
CA LYS A 42 12.29 -12.66 1.45
C LYS A 42 11.87 -11.89 2.70
N ILE A 43 11.57 -10.59 2.57
CA ILE A 43 11.07 -9.75 3.66
C ILE A 43 9.70 -10.29 4.14
N ALA A 44 8.80 -10.60 3.22
CA ALA A 44 7.46 -11.11 3.52
C ALA A 44 7.53 -12.41 4.31
N LYS A 45 8.37 -13.36 3.88
CA LYS A 45 8.59 -14.61 4.61
C LYS A 45 9.20 -14.40 6.00
N HIS A 46 10.12 -13.44 6.15
CA HIS A 46 10.79 -13.20 7.43
C HIS A 46 9.88 -12.52 8.45
N TYR A 47 9.05 -11.58 8.01
CA TYR A 47 8.23 -10.72 8.87
C TYR A 47 6.73 -11.05 8.83
N GLU A 48 6.36 -12.23 8.32
CA GLU A 48 4.96 -12.64 8.13
C GLU A 48 4.13 -12.51 9.42
N TYR A 49 4.67 -13.01 10.53
CA TYR A 49 4.01 -12.98 11.83
C TYR A 49 3.85 -11.55 12.36
N ASP A 50 4.93 -10.78 12.42
CA ASP A 50 4.98 -9.45 13.02
C ASP A 50 4.03 -8.45 12.33
N PHE A 51 3.79 -8.64 11.03
CA PHE A 51 2.89 -7.80 10.24
C PHE A 51 1.50 -8.40 10.01
N GLY A 52 1.20 -9.54 10.64
CA GLY A 52 -0.17 -10.00 10.79
C GLY A 52 -0.99 -8.93 11.52
N LEU A 53 -2.20 -8.61 11.04
CA LEU A 53 -3.01 -7.54 11.65
C LEU A 53 -3.34 -7.82 13.13
N ASP A 54 -3.30 -9.08 13.55
CA ASP A 54 -3.47 -9.52 14.94
C ASP A 54 -2.24 -9.30 15.83
N GLN A 55 -1.08 -8.93 15.27
CA GLN A 55 0.09 -8.50 16.04
C GLN A 55 0.20 -6.98 16.15
N ILE A 56 -0.43 -6.24 15.23
CA ILE A 56 -0.32 -4.78 15.18
C ILE A 56 -1.19 -4.14 16.28
N ASP A 57 -0.61 -3.21 17.04
CA ASP A 57 -1.35 -2.48 18.07
C ASP A 57 -2.41 -1.53 17.47
N ARG A 58 -3.29 -1.02 18.33
CA ARG A 58 -4.40 -0.17 17.93
C ARG A 58 -3.95 1.14 17.26
N ALA A 59 -2.85 1.75 17.72
CA ALA A 59 -2.38 3.03 17.20
C ALA A 59 -1.83 2.86 15.78
N HIS A 60 -1.04 1.82 15.55
CA HIS A 60 -0.53 1.46 14.22
C HIS A 60 -1.66 1.05 13.27
N LEU A 61 -2.65 0.26 13.72
CA LEU A 61 -3.84 -0.05 12.90
C LEU A 61 -4.64 1.20 12.51
N ALA A 62 -4.77 2.17 13.42
CA ALA A 62 -5.42 3.44 13.12
C ALA A 62 -4.64 4.24 12.07
N SER A 63 -3.30 4.28 12.19
CA SER A 63 -2.42 4.86 11.19
C SER A 63 -2.56 4.17 9.82
N TYR A 64 -2.58 2.83 9.80
CA TYR A 64 -2.72 2.06 8.56
C TYR A 64 -4.06 2.33 7.88
N CYS A 65 -5.16 2.37 8.64
CA CYS A 65 -6.46 2.78 8.10
C CYS A 65 -6.40 4.16 7.45
N ARG A 66 -5.86 5.16 8.17
CA ARG A 66 -5.77 6.55 7.67
C ARG A 66 -4.91 6.65 6.41
N PHE A 67 -3.79 5.94 6.37
CA PHE A 67 -2.92 5.89 5.20
C PHE A 67 -3.64 5.31 3.98
N MET A 68 -4.43 4.26 4.17
CA MET A 68 -5.26 3.64 3.12
C MET A 68 -6.51 4.47 2.76
N GLY A 69 -6.68 5.68 3.32
CA GLY A 69 -7.85 6.53 3.05
C GLY A 69 -9.11 6.13 3.83
N LEU A 70 -8.98 5.24 4.81
CA LEU A 70 -10.07 4.73 5.65
C LEU A 70 -10.18 5.50 6.96
N ASN A 71 -11.33 5.38 7.64
CA ASN A 71 -11.51 5.96 8.97
C ASN A 71 -10.59 5.27 10.00
N GLY A 72 -9.78 6.04 10.74
CA GLY A 72 -8.88 5.57 11.80
C GLY A 72 -9.50 5.51 13.21
N TYR A 73 -10.80 5.76 13.34
CA TYR A 73 -11.52 5.71 14.62
C TYR A 73 -12.09 4.32 14.92
N GLY A 74 -12.21 4.00 16.22
CA GLY A 74 -12.77 2.77 16.74
C GLY A 74 -11.77 1.92 17.54
N THR A 75 -12.27 0.79 18.02
CA THR A 75 -11.48 -0.23 18.75
C THR A 75 -10.51 -0.94 17.82
N ARG A 76 -9.52 -1.62 18.39
CA ARG A 76 -8.53 -2.42 17.65
C ARG A 76 -9.19 -3.41 16.68
N SER A 77 -10.19 -4.14 17.16
CA SER A 77 -10.94 -5.12 16.35
C SER A 77 -11.69 -4.47 15.18
N MET A 78 -12.30 -3.30 15.40
CA MET A 78 -12.96 -2.55 14.33
C MET A 78 -11.98 -2.11 13.23
N LEU A 79 -10.81 -1.62 13.62
CA LEU A 79 -9.77 -1.18 12.69
C LEU A 79 -9.21 -2.36 11.88
N ARG A 80 -8.94 -3.50 12.54
CA ARG A 80 -8.53 -4.73 11.86
C ARG A 80 -9.57 -5.16 10.83
N LYS A 81 -10.83 -5.33 11.23
CA LYS A 81 -11.92 -5.73 10.33
C LYS A 81 -12.09 -4.77 9.15
N ARG A 82 -11.83 -3.47 9.36
CA ARG A 82 -11.90 -2.45 8.30
C ARG A 82 -10.79 -2.64 7.27
N LEU A 83 -9.56 -2.87 7.71
CA LEU A 83 -8.45 -3.22 6.80
C LEU A 83 -8.75 -4.55 6.09
N ASP A 84 -9.25 -5.55 6.81
CA ASP A 84 -9.56 -6.84 6.21
C ASP A 84 -10.56 -6.73 5.07
N LYS A 85 -11.67 -6.04 5.32
CA LYS A 85 -12.70 -5.77 4.31
C LYS A 85 -12.16 -4.97 3.13
N HIS A 86 -11.27 -4.00 3.39
CA HIS A 86 -10.65 -3.21 2.34
C HIS A 86 -9.75 -4.07 1.44
N PHE A 87 -8.90 -4.91 2.03
CA PHE A 87 -8.06 -5.83 1.27
C PHE A 87 -8.87 -6.88 0.51
N ASP A 88 -9.98 -7.38 1.06
CA ASP A 88 -10.89 -8.27 0.33
C ASP A 88 -11.52 -7.59 -0.89
N TYR A 89 -11.85 -6.30 -0.77
CA TYR A 89 -12.30 -5.48 -1.89
C TYR A 89 -11.20 -5.31 -2.94
N LEU A 90 -9.99 -4.91 -2.52
CA LEU A 90 -8.85 -4.74 -3.42
C LEU A 90 -8.52 -6.03 -4.17
N ASN A 91 -8.54 -7.19 -3.50
CA ASN A 91 -8.27 -8.48 -4.14
C ASN A 91 -9.28 -8.83 -5.24
N LYS A 92 -10.56 -8.41 -5.10
CA LYS A 92 -11.57 -8.61 -6.14
C LYS A 92 -11.36 -7.65 -7.31
N ASP A 93 -11.08 -6.39 -7.00
CA ASP A 93 -10.80 -5.35 -7.98
C ASP A 93 -9.53 -5.67 -8.79
N ASP A 94 -8.46 -6.12 -8.13
CA ASP A 94 -7.21 -6.55 -8.76
C ASP A 94 -7.43 -7.71 -9.75
N LYS A 95 -8.29 -8.68 -9.41
CA LYS A 95 -8.63 -9.78 -10.32
C LYS A 95 -9.35 -9.29 -11.57
N LEU A 96 -10.29 -8.35 -11.41
CA LEU A 96 -11.00 -7.76 -12.53
C LEU A 96 -10.04 -6.95 -13.42
N ILE A 97 -9.23 -6.08 -12.83
CA ILE A 97 -8.21 -5.29 -13.55
C ILE A 97 -7.20 -6.20 -14.25
N SER A 98 -6.81 -7.33 -13.65
CA SER A 98 -5.91 -8.28 -14.29
C SER A 98 -6.53 -8.98 -15.50
N GLN A 99 -7.87 -9.13 -15.53
CA GLN A 99 -8.59 -9.71 -16.67
C GLN A 99 -8.77 -8.70 -17.80
N GLU A 100 -9.07 -7.44 -17.47
CA GLU A 100 -9.28 -6.35 -18.42
C GLU A 100 -7.97 -5.72 -18.92
N GLY A 101 -6.89 -5.90 -18.15
CA GLY A 101 -5.57 -5.33 -18.39
C GLY A 101 -5.41 -3.92 -17.83
N VAL A 102 -4.30 -3.64 -17.14
CA VAL A 102 -4.03 -2.31 -16.55
C VAL A 102 -4.02 -1.19 -17.59
N ASP A 103 -3.63 -1.50 -18.83
CA ASP A 103 -3.49 -0.51 -19.91
C ASP A 103 -4.85 -0.07 -20.49
N SER A 104 -5.94 -0.77 -20.18
CA SER A 104 -7.30 -0.41 -20.63
C SER A 104 -7.97 0.65 -19.74
N LEU A 105 -7.46 0.88 -18.53
CA LEU A 105 -8.04 1.84 -17.59
C LEU A 105 -7.80 3.29 -18.04
N SER A 106 -8.84 4.11 -17.91
CA SER A 106 -8.75 5.57 -18.08
C SER A 106 -7.93 6.21 -16.96
N LEU A 107 -7.42 7.44 -17.19
CA LEU A 107 -6.67 8.18 -16.17
C LEU A 107 -7.42 8.33 -14.82
N PRO A 108 -8.73 8.66 -14.77
CA PRO A 108 -9.47 8.70 -13.51
C PRO A 108 -9.56 7.34 -12.79
N GLU A 109 -9.70 6.25 -13.54
CA GLU A 109 -9.72 4.88 -13.00
C GLU A 109 -8.36 4.50 -12.43
N LEU A 110 -7.27 4.78 -13.15
CA LEU A 110 -5.90 4.58 -12.66
C LEU A 110 -5.65 5.37 -11.38
N GLN A 111 -6.02 6.65 -11.35
CA GLN A 111 -5.88 7.50 -10.16
C GLN A 111 -6.69 6.98 -8.97
N ARG A 112 -7.88 6.42 -9.22
CA ARG A 112 -8.70 5.81 -8.17
C ARG A 112 -8.10 4.50 -7.68
N ALA A 113 -7.80 3.57 -8.58
CA ALA A 113 -7.28 2.25 -8.28
C ALA A 113 -5.95 2.35 -7.50
N THR A 114 -5.05 3.23 -7.93
CA THR A 114 -3.76 3.47 -7.22
C THR A 114 -3.97 4.08 -5.84
N GLU A 115 -4.88 5.04 -5.71
CA GLU A 115 -5.18 5.69 -4.43
C GLU A 115 -5.79 4.72 -3.41
N GLU A 116 -6.72 3.86 -3.84
CA GLU A 116 -7.34 2.83 -3.00
C GLU A 116 -6.31 1.79 -2.49
N ARG A 117 -5.21 1.60 -3.23
CA ARG A 117 -4.06 0.74 -2.88
C ARG A 117 -2.97 1.47 -2.08
N GLY A 118 -3.22 2.70 -1.63
CA GLY A 118 -2.28 3.46 -0.80
C GLY A 118 -1.11 4.07 -1.58
N MET A 119 -1.18 4.13 -2.91
CA MET A 119 -0.16 4.76 -3.75
C MET A 119 -0.47 6.24 -3.99
N ARG A 120 0.55 6.99 -4.41
CA ARG A 120 0.40 8.39 -4.83
C ARG A 120 -0.31 8.45 -6.18
N SER A 121 -1.33 9.30 -6.28
CA SER A 121 -2.11 9.52 -7.50
C SER A 121 -2.11 10.97 -7.97
N VAL A 122 -1.78 11.90 -7.07
CA VAL A 122 -1.79 13.34 -7.32
C VAL A 122 -0.54 13.75 -8.07
N ASP A 123 -0.76 14.47 -9.19
CA ASP A 123 0.28 15.01 -10.08
C ASP A 123 1.21 13.93 -10.68
N MET A 124 0.70 12.69 -10.80
CA MET A 124 1.39 11.58 -11.48
C MET A 124 0.89 11.44 -12.91
N ASP A 125 1.79 11.12 -13.83
CA ASP A 125 1.41 10.79 -15.20
C ASP A 125 0.78 9.39 -15.30
N GLN A 126 0.12 9.11 -16.43
CA GLN A 126 -0.57 7.85 -16.65
C GLN A 126 0.37 6.64 -16.61
N ASN A 127 1.59 6.78 -17.15
CA ASN A 127 2.56 5.69 -17.23
C ASN A 127 3.02 5.25 -15.83
N HIS A 128 3.33 6.21 -14.97
CA HIS A 128 3.71 5.97 -13.59
C HIS A 128 2.60 5.27 -12.80
N LEU A 129 1.34 5.68 -12.99
CA LEU A 129 0.18 5.03 -12.36
C LEU A 129 0.01 3.59 -12.84
N GLN A 130 0.16 3.35 -14.15
CA GLN A 130 0.10 2.01 -14.74
C GLN A 130 1.22 1.11 -14.19
N GLN A 131 2.46 1.59 -14.15
CA GLN A 131 3.59 0.84 -13.60
C GLN A 131 3.40 0.50 -12.12
N GLY A 132 2.95 1.47 -11.31
CA GLY A 132 2.64 1.24 -9.90
C GLY A 132 1.54 0.21 -9.68
N LEU A 133 0.48 0.26 -10.50
CA LEU A 133 -0.62 -0.70 -10.43
C LEU A 133 -0.22 -2.10 -10.90
N LYS A 134 0.55 -2.21 -11.99
CA LYS A 134 1.15 -3.47 -12.45
C LYS A 134 2.03 -4.08 -11.38
N TYR A 135 2.88 -3.27 -10.75
CA TYR A 135 3.72 -3.70 -9.63
C TYR A 135 2.89 -4.21 -8.45
N TRP A 136 1.83 -3.48 -8.08
CA TRP A 136 0.93 -3.90 -7.01
C TRP A 136 0.32 -5.28 -7.28
N ILE A 137 -0.25 -5.48 -8.48
CA ILE A 137 -0.88 -6.74 -8.87
C ILE A 137 0.16 -7.87 -8.91
N ALA A 138 1.37 -7.59 -9.41
CA ALA A 138 2.45 -8.58 -9.43
C ALA A 138 2.83 -9.09 -8.03
N ASN A 139 2.69 -8.28 -6.97
CA ASN A 139 2.93 -8.72 -5.60
C ASN A 139 2.02 -9.87 -5.16
N GLN A 140 0.86 -10.07 -5.80
CA GLN A 140 -0.03 -11.19 -5.49
C GLN A 140 0.56 -12.56 -5.86
N SER A 141 1.58 -12.58 -6.73
CA SER A 141 2.28 -13.82 -7.10
C SER A 141 3.35 -14.26 -6.08
N ILE A 142 3.59 -13.46 -5.04
CA ILE A 142 4.58 -13.77 -4.00
C ILE A 142 4.00 -14.83 -3.04
N GLU A 143 4.79 -15.89 -2.82
CA GLU A 143 4.48 -16.98 -1.92
C GLU A 143 5.52 -17.08 -0.77
N PRO A 144 5.10 -17.14 0.51
CA PRO A 144 3.71 -17.09 0.98
C PRO A 144 3.06 -15.71 0.76
N PRO A 145 1.71 -15.61 0.81
CA PRO A 145 1.01 -14.35 0.63
C PRO A 145 1.50 -13.27 1.61
N ILE A 146 1.74 -12.08 1.09
CA ILE A 146 2.27 -10.97 1.89
C ILE A 146 1.23 -10.57 2.95
N ALA A 147 1.66 -10.52 4.21
CA ALA A 147 0.82 -10.05 5.30
C ALA A 147 0.25 -8.65 5.00
N ARG A 148 -1.07 -8.46 5.24
CA ARG A 148 -1.79 -7.21 4.94
C ARG A 148 -1.15 -5.98 5.59
N GLY A 149 -0.65 -6.12 6.81
CA GLY A 149 0.07 -5.05 7.49
C GLY A 149 1.36 -4.67 6.77
N LEU A 150 2.10 -5.66 6.27
CA LEU A 150 3.36 -5.44 5.54
C LEU A 150 3.11 -4.80 4.17
N LEU A 151 1.99 -5.14 3.51
CA LEU A 151 1.58 -4.43 2.29
C LEU A 151 1.39 -2.95 2.55
N VAL A 152 0.61 -2.56 3.58
CA VAL A 152 0.43 -1.14 3.94
C VAL A 152 1.76 -0.48 4.29
N PHE A 153 2.59 -1.16 5.11
CA PHE A 153 3.90 -0.65 5.49
C PHE A 153 4.78 -0.41 4.26
N SER A 154 4.88 -1.36 3.33
CA SER A 154 5.65 -1.21 2.08
C SER A 154 5.21 0.01 1.27
N ARG A 155 3.90 0.32 1.23
CA ARG A 155 3.38 1.50 0.52
C ARG A 155 3.84 2.80 1.17
N MET A 156 4.02 2.83 2.49
CA MET A 156 4.57 4.00 3.18
C MET A 156 6.02 4.28 2.76
N PHE A 157 6.83 3.25 2.51
CA PHE A 157 8.21 3.42 1.99
C PHE A 157 8.23 3.83 0.51
N LEU A 158 7.31 3.25 -0.27
CA LEU A 158 7.30 3.38 -1.72
C LEU A 158 6.43 4.53 -2.23
N LEU A 159 5.92 5.39 -1.35
CA LEU A 159 4.99 6.46 -1.73
C LEU A 159 5.55 7.38 -2.82
N ASN A 160 6.86 7.65 -2.77
CA ASN A 160 7.58 8.48 -3.75
C ASN A 160 8.59 7.66 -4.58
N ALA A 161 8.46 6.33 -4.58
CA ALA A 161 9.36 5.48 -5.36
C ALA A 161 8.99 5.50 -6.84
N ASN A 162 10.00 5.36 -7.69
CA ASN A 162 9.79 5.15 -9.13
C ASN A 162 9.72 3.65 -9.41
N TYR A 163 8.56 3.22 -9.88
CA TYR A 163 8.39 1.90 -10.46
C TYR A 163 9.10 1.89 -11.82
N LYS A 164 9.84 0.82 -12.11
CA LYS A 164 10.56 0.64 -13.38
C LYS A 164 9.93 -0.51 -14.15
#